data_AF-A0A7V8VE22-F1
#
_entry.id   AF-A0A7V8VE22-F1
#
_cell.length_a   1.000
_cell.length_b   1.000
_cell.length_c   1.000
_cell.angle_alpha   90.00
_cell.angle_beta   90.00
_cell.angle_gamma   90.00
#
_symmetry.space_group_name_H-M   'P 1'
#
loop_
_entity.id
_entity.type
_entity.pdbx_description
1 polymer ?
#
loop_
_entity_poly.entity_id
_entity_poly.type
_entity_poly.pdbx_seq_one_letter_code
_entity_poly.pdbx_strand_id
1 'polypeptide(L)'
;MRWFHVAGRCLGFVWALPNSVLGCLFLLPSWLGGGGVRWRQGALEIYGGLARWFLERICGAEAMTLGHVIVGRSTAALDYCRSHEHVHIRQYCRWGPFFLPAYGLCSLWAWWRGQHPYYDNWFEKQAYANSDPPYDI
;
A
#
# COMPACT_ATOMS: atom_id res chain seq x y z
N MET A 1 -0.51 -25.11 -17.05
CA MET A 1 -1.18 -23.81 -16.83
C MET A 1 -1.07 -23.28 -15.40
N ARG A 2 -1.33 -24.09 -14.35
CA ARG A 2 -1.20 -23.68 -12.93
C ARG A 2 0.21 -23.19 -12.51
N TRP A 3 1.26 -23.81 -13.07
CA TRP A 3 2.67 -23.46 -12.79
C TRP A 3 3.08 -22.05 -13.25
N PHE A 4 2.58 -21.57 -14.39
CA PHE A 4 2.88 -20.22 -14.88
C PHE A 4 2.28 -19.13 -13.98
N HIS A 5 1.08 -19.38 -13.44
CA HIS A 5 0.46 -18.46 -12.47
C HIS A 5 1.20 -18.46 -11.13
N VAL A 6 1.72 -19.60 -10.67
CA VAL A 6 2.54 -19.66 -9.45
C VAL A 6 3.89 -18.98 -9.66
N ALA A 7 4.58 -19.26 -10.77
CA ALA A 7 5.84 -18.63 -11.12
C ALA A 7 5.69 -17.10 -11.28
N GLY A 8 4.63 -16.63 -11.95
CA GLY A 8 4.32 -15.20 -12.07
C GLY A 8 4.04 -14.53 -10.73
N ARG A 9 3.39 -15.23 -9.78
CA ARG A 9 3.19 -14.74 -8.41
C ARG A 9 4.50 -14.64 -7.63
N CYS A 10 5.37 -15.65 -7.72
CA CYS A 10 6.69 -15.62 -7.07
C CYS A 10 7.58 -14.52 -7.65
N LEU A 11 7.58 -14.35 -8.97
CA LEU A 11 8.31 -13.26 -9.64
C LEU A 11 7.79 -11.89 -9.20
N GLY A 12 6.47 -11.69 -9.18
CA GLY A 12 5.87 -10.46 -8.66
C GLY A 12 6.21 -10.19 -7.20
N PHE A 13 6.24 -11.22 -6.36
CA PHE A 13 6.64 -11.10 -4.97
C PHE A 13 8.08 -10.59 -4.83
N VAL A 14 9.03 -11.27 -5.51
CA VAL A 14 10.45 -10.89 -5.51
C VAL A 14 10.62 -9.48 -6.10
N TRP A 15 9.88 -9.16 -7.16
CA TRP A 15 9.91 -7.85 -7.81
C TRP A 15 9.43 -6.72 -6.90
N ALA A 16 8.51 -6.99 -5.99
CA ALA A 16 8.03 -6.03 -5.00
C ALA A 16 8.91 -5.94 -3.73
N LEU A 17 9.91 -6.82 -3.56
CA LEU A 17 10.73 -6.86 -2.33
C LEU A 17 11.44 -5.55 -2.01
N PRO A 18 12.04 -4.82 -2.97
CA PRO A 18 12.74 -3.58 -2.62
C PRO A 18 11.85 -2.55 -1.91
N ASN A 19 10.58 -2.44 -2.32
CA ASN A 19 9.62 -1.58 -1.64
C ASN A 19 9.12 -2.20 -0.32
N SER A 20 9.03 -3.51 -0.24
CA SER A 20 8.69 -4.22 1.00
C SER A 20 9.74 -3.95 2.08
N VAL A 21 11.02 -3.87 1.72
CA VAL A 21 12.12 -3.48 2.62
C VAL A 21 11.89 -2.06 3.16
N LEU A 22 11.46 -1.11 2.31
CA LEU A 22 11.11 0.25 2.77
C LEU A 22 9.96 0.22 3.77
N GLY A 23 8.93 -0.61 3.52
CA GLY A 23 7.83 -0.80 4.47
C GLY A 23 8.28 -1.41 5.80
N CYS A 24 9.20 -2.37 5.77
CA CYS A 24 9.77 -2.98 6.98
C CYS A 24 10.52 -1.97 7.87
N LEU A 25 10.97 -0.83 7.35
CA LEU A 25 11.57 0.23 8.16
C LEU A 25 10.60 0.78 9.23
N PHE A 26 9.29 0.64 9.01
CA PHE A 26 8.26 1.03 9.98
C PHE A 26 8.07 0.02 11.11
N LEU A 27 8.58 -1.21 10.98
CA LEU A 27 8.28 -2.31 11.90
C LEU A 27 8.78 -2.02 13.33
N LEU A 28 10.08 -1.85 13.49
CA LEU A 28 10.70 -1.63 14.80
C LEU A 28 10.20 -0.33 15.46
N PRO A 29 10.18 0.83 14.76
CA PRO A 29 9.72 2.06 15.39
C PRO A 29 8.23 2.05 15.76
N SER A 30 7.38 1.40 14.96
CA SER A 30 5.95 1.29 15.28
C SER A 30 5.73 0.37 16.46
N TRP A 31 6.44 -0.75 16.52
CA TRP A 31 6.35 -1.69 17.65
C TRP A 31 6.86 -1.08 18.96
N LEU A 32 8.01 -0.41 18.95
CA LEU A 32 8.54 0.29 20.13
C LEU A 32 7.64 1.45 20.58
N GLY A 33 6.90 2.07 19.65
CA GLY A 33 5.94 3.14 19.93
C GLY A 33 4.57 2.67 20.44
N GLY A 34 4.43 1.40 20.88
CA GLY A 34 3.16 0.85 21.36
C GLY A 34 2.20 0.44 20.24
N GLY A 35 2.69 0.32 19.01
CA GLY A 35 1.97 -0.26 17.89
C GLY A 35 2.05 -1.78 17.85
N GLY A 36 1.59 -2.35 16.74
CA GLY A 36 1.56 -3.80 16.53
C GLY A 36 1.79 -4.19 15.09
N VAL A 37 1.90 -5.50 14.89
CA VAL A 37 2.07 -6.11 13.57
C VAL A 37 1.20 -7.35 13.48
N ARG A 38 0.62 -7.60 12.31
CA ARG A 38 -0.14 -8.83 12.03
C ARG A 38 0.05 -9.25 10.58
N TRP A 39 -0.02 -10.55 10.31
CA TRP A 39 -0.01 -11.08 8.96
C TRP A 39 -1.44 -11.33 8.48
N ARG A 40 -1.82 -10.76 7.33
CA ARG A 40 -3.17 -10.90 6.77
C ARG A 40 -3.13 -10.97 5.25
N GLN A 41 -3.83 -11.96 4.69
CA GLN A 41 -4.02 -12.13 3.23
C GLN A 41 -2.73 -12.08 2.38
N GLY A 42 -1.58 -12.45 2.95
CA GLY A 42 -0.28 -12.43 2.27
C GLY A 42 0.49 -11.11 2.39
N ALA A 43 0.06 -10.20 3.27
CA ALA A 43 0.71 -8.94 3.59
C ALA A 43 1.08 -8.85 5.08
N LEU A 44 2.18 -8.15 5.35
CA LEU A 44 2.58 -7.76 6.69
C LEU A 44 1.92 -6.41 7.02
N GLU A 45 0.92 -6.42 7.89
CA GLU A 45 0.24 -5.21 8.32
C GLU A 45 0.89 -4.65 9.59
N ILE A 46 1.41 -3.42 9.55
CA ILE A 46 2.03 -2.69 10.67
C ILE A 46 1.10 -1.54 11.06
N TYR A 47 0.83 -1.35 12.34
CA TYR A 47 -0.07 -0.28 12.79
C TYR A 47 0.34 0.35 14.13
N GLY A 48 -0.18 1.55 14.40
CA GLY A 48 0.08 2.26 15.66
C GLY A 48 1.51 2.82 15.76
N GLY A 49 1.87 3.39 16.90
CA GLY A 49 3.20 3.98 17.12
C GLY A 49 3.63 4.98 16.03
N LEU A 50 4.84 4.82 15.51
CA LEU A 50 5.36 5.68 14.42
C LEU A 50 4.52 5.60 13.14
N ALA A 51 4.00 4.41 12.76
CA ALA A 51 3.15 4.26 11.58
C ALA A 51 1.95 5.20 11.64
N ARG A 52 1.25 5.24 12.78
CA ARG A 52 0.13 6.16 13.00
C ARG A 52 0.56 7.62 12.87
N TRP A 53 1.61 8.02 13.57
CA TRP A 53 2.11 9.39 13.54
C TRP A 53 2.48 9.84 12.11
N PHE A 54 3.20 8.99 11.37
CA PHE A 54 3.63 9.27 10.00
C PHE A 54 2.44 9.43 9.05
N LEU A 55 1.45 8.54 9.15
CA LEU A 55 0.24 8.56 8.33
C LEU A 55 -0.68 9.75 8.65
N GLU A 56 -0.76 10.17 9.90
CA GLU A 56 -1.55 11.35 10.31
C GLU A 56 -0.87 12.67 9.94
N ARG A 57 0.45 12.77 10.12
CA ARG A 57 1.18 14.05 10.03
C ARG A 57 1.85 14.31 8.69
N ILE A 58 2.24 13.26 7.96
CA ILE A 58 3.02 13.39 6.72
C ILE A 58 2.16 13.03 5.51
N CYS A 59 1.51 11.86 5.53
CA CYS A 59 0.78 11.37 4.36
C CYS A 59 -0.67 11.86 4.29
N GLY A 60 -1.33 12.07 5.44
CA GLY A 60 -2.76 12.35 5.48
C GLY A 60 -3.65 11.16 5.08
N ALA A 61 -3.14 9.93 5.16
CA ALA A 61 -3.84 8.70 4.72
C ALA A 61 -4.12 7.74 5.89
N GLU A 62 -5.17 6.91 5.78
CA GLU A 62 -5.52 5.89 6.79
C GLU A 62 -4.58 4.68 6.79
N ALA A 63 -4.12 4.31 5.59
CA ALA A 63 -3.14 3.28 5.36
C ALA A 63 -2.28 3.63 4.13
N MET A 64 -1.16 2.92 3.98
CA MET A 64 -0.33 2.95 2.78
C MET A 64 0.30 1.59 2.55
N THR A 65 0.41 1.18 1.30
CA THR A 65 1.09 -0.04 0.90
C THR A 65 2.51 0.26 0.42
N LEU A 66 3.46 -0.57 0.84
CA LEU A 66 4.85 -0.58 0.39
C LEU A 66 5.24 -2.03 0.07
N GLY A 67 5.09 -2.42 -1.20
CA GLY A 67 5.32 -3.81 -1.62
C GLY A 67 4.31 -4.77 -0.98
N HIS A 68 4.77 -5.65 -0.10
CA HIS A 68 3.95 -6.59 0.68
C HIS A 68 3.75 -6.16 2.14
N VAL A 69 4.11 -4.92 2.47
CA VAL A 69 3.91 -4.34 3.80
C VAL A 69 2.81 -3.29 3.69
N ILE A 70 1.78 -3.39 4.53
CA ILE A 70 0.74 -2.36 4.65
C ILE A 70 0.94 -1.67 5.99
N VAL A 71 1.12 -0.36 5.96
CA VAL A 71 1.27 0.48 7.15
C VAL A 71 -0.07 1.18 7.38
N GLY A 72 -0.63 1.10 8.59
CA GLY A 72 -1.93 1.68 8.91
C GLY A 72 -1.95 2.46 10.22
N ARG A 73 -2.92 3.37 10.38
CA ARG A 73 -3.08 4.14 11.63
C ARG A 73 -3.51 3.26 12.80
N SER A 74 -4.36 2.28 12.54
CA SER A 74 -4.92 1.35 13.52
C SER A 74 -5.33 0.04 12.83
N THR A 75 -5.71 -0.97 13.61
CA THR A 75 -6.30 -2.20 13.06
C THR A 75 -7.62 -1.94 12.33
N ALA A 76 -8.45 -1.02 12.83
CA ALA A 76 -9.70 -0.64 12.19
C ALA A 76 -9.48 0.04 10.84
N ALA A 77 -8.49 0.93 10.74
CA ALA A 77 -8.08 1.55 9.48
C ALA A 77 -7.59 0.50 8.46
N LEU A 78 -6.76 -0.45 8.92
CA LEU A 78 -6.31 -1.57 8.09
C LEU A 78 -7.47 -2.46 7.62
N ASP A 79 -8.43 -2.74 8.50
CA ASP A 79 -9.61 -3.54 8.15
C ASP A 79 -10.47 -2.82 7.09
N TYR A 80 -10.68 -1.51 7.25
CA TYR A 80 -11.45 -0.67 6.33
C TYR A 80 -10.77 -0.51 4.95
N CYS A 81 -9.46 -0.26 4.93
CA CYS A 81 -8.72 -0.03 3.68
C CYS A 81 -8.23 -1.32 3.01
N ARG A 82 -8.45 -2.50 3.59
CA ARG A 82 -7.78 -3.74 3.14
C ARG A 82 -7.94 -4.01 1.64
N SER A 83 -9.17 -3.98 1.14
CA SER A 83 -9.45 -4.28 -0.28
C SER A 83 -8.69 -3.34 -1.20
N HIS A 84 -8.62 -2.06 -0.84
CA HIS A 84 -7.88 -1.00 -1.53
C HIS A 84 -6.37 -1.21 -1.48
N GLU A 85 -5.79 -1.42 -0.30
CA GLU A 85 -4.35 -1.65 -0.13
C GLU A 85 -3.87 -2.91 -0.87
N HIS A 86 -4.70 -3.95 -0.95
CA HIS A 86 -4.39 -5.14 -1.74
C HIS A 86 -4.36 -4.88 -3.25
N VAL A 87 -5.02 -3.83 -3.76
CA VAL A 87 -4.82 -3.39 -5.16
C VAL A 87 -3.41 -2.83 -5.33
N HIS A 88 -2.93 -2.02 -4.40
CA HIS A 88 -1.57 -1.51 -4.42
C HIS A 88 -0.52 -2.63 -4.33
N ILE A 89 -0.75 -3.69 -3.55
CA ILE A 89 0.14 -4.88 -3.56
C ILE A 89 0.23 -5.46 -4.98
N ARG A 90 -0.89 -5.59 -5.69
CA ARG A 90 -0.90 -6.09 -7.07
C ARG A 90 -0.17 -5.14 -8.03
N GLN A 91 -0.31 -3.83 -7.83
CA GLN A 91 0.43 -2.83 -8.58
C GLN A 91 1.94 -2.94 -8.32
N TYR A 92 2.37 -3.12 -7.06
CA TYR A 92 3.76 -3.39 -6.72
C TYR A 92 4.28 -4.69 -7.34
N CYS A 93 3.49 -5.76 -7.38
CA CYS A 93 3.89 -7.00 -8.07
C CYS A 93 4.08 -6.80 -9.58
N ARG A 94 3.41 -5.81 -10.19
CA ARG A 94 3.51 -5.50 -11.62
C ARG A 94 4.64 -4.51 -11.92
N TRP A 95 4.81 -3.49 -11.10
CA TRP A 95 5.73 -2.37 -11.34
C TRP A 95 7.04 -2.48 -10.55
N GLY A 96 7.03 -3.25 -9.45
CA GLY A 96 8.18 -3.48 -8.60
C GLY A 96 8.79 -2.19 -8.08
N PRO A 97 10.12 -2.00 -8.17
CA PRO A 97 10.79 -0.78 -7.71
C PRO A 97 10.31 0.49 -8.42
N PHE A 98 9.75 0.38 -9.62
CA PHE A 98 9.31 1.54 -10.40
C PHE A 98 7.92 2.05 -10.01
N PHE A 99 7.22 1.38 -9.10
CA PHE A 99 5.89 1.80 -8.67
C PHE A 99 5.90 3.20 -8.05
N LEU A 100 6.80 3.47 -7.09
CA LEU A 100 6.88 4.76 -6.41
C LEU A 100 7.19 5.93 -7.39
N PRO A 101 8.20 5.82 -8.28
CA PRO A 101 8.42 6.81 -9.33
C PRO A 101 7.21 6.99 -10.25
N ALA A 102 6.59 5.90 -10.72
CA ALA A 102 5.44 5.98 -11.61
C ALA A 102 4.24 6.64 -10.92
N TYR A 103 3.99 6.31 -9.65
CA TYR A 103 2.97 6.95 -8.83
C TYR A 103 3.21 8.46 -8.73
N GLY A 104 4.44 8.86 -8.41
CA GLY A 104 4.83 10.27 -8.33
C GLY A 104 4.66 11.02 -9.66
N LEU A 105 5.03 10.40 -10.78
CA LEU A 105 4.83 10.96 -12.12
C LEU A 105 3.35 11.12 -12.46
N CYS A 106 2.49 10.16 -12.09
CA CYS A 106 1.04 10.29 -12.27
C CYS A 106 0.45 11.41 -11.41
N SER A 107 0.90 11.56 -10.17
CA SER A 107 0.47 12.67 -9.29
C SER A 107 0.92 14.02 -9.84
N LEU A 108 2.17 14.12 -10.33
CA LEU A 108 2.71 15.33 -10.93
C LEU A 108 1.96 15.70 -12.22
N TRP A 109 1.63 14.71 -13.04
CA TRP A 109 0.84 14.90 -14.25
C TRP A 109 -0.58 15.38 -13.95
N ALA A 110 -1.23 14.82 -12.93
CA ALA A 110 -2.53 15.30 -12.47
C ALA A 110 -2.45 16.76 -12.00
N TRP A 111 -1.46 17.07 -11.17
CA TRP A 111 -1.22 18.44 -10.70
C TRP A 111 -0.99 19.43 -11.85
N TRP A 112 -0.17 19.07 -12.83
CA TRP A 112 0.12 19.93 -13.98
C TRP A 112 -1.13 20.22 -14.83
N ARG A 113 -2.11 19.33 -14.83
CA ARG A 113 -3.41 19.55 -15.47
C ARG A 113 -4.43 20.29 -14.59
N GLY A 114 -4.02 20.81 -13.43
CA GLY A 114 -4.90 21.48 -12.47
C GLY A 114 -5.83 20.52 -11.72
N GLN A 115 -5.52 19.22 -11.72
CA GLN A 115 -6.30 18.18 -11.04
C GLN A 115 -5.74 17.87 -9.65
N HIS A 116 -6.47 17.09 -8.85
CA HIS A 116 -6.01 16.76 -7.50
C HIS A 116 -4.92 15.66 -7.55
N PRO A 117 -3.70 15.90 -7.05
CA PRO A 117 -2.56 14.98 -7.23
C PRO A 117 -2.81 13.55 -6.72
N TYR A 118 -3.62 13.40 -5.67
CA TYR A 118 -4.00 12.12 -5.08
C TYR A 118 -5.25 11.50 -5.76
N TYR A 119 -6.44 12.10 -5.60
CA TYR A 119 -7.69 11.56 -6.16
C TYR A 119 -7.69 11.41 -7.68
N ASP A 120 -6.93 12.24 -8.40
CA ASP A 120 -6.82 12.14 -9.86
C ASP A 120 -5.69 11.23 -10.35
N ASN A 121 -4.91 10.64 -9.45
CA ASN A 121 -3.85 9.70 -9.79
C ASN A 121 -4.46 8.42 -10.40
N TRP A 122 -3.87 7.95 -11.51
CA TRP A 122 -4.33 6.74 -12.20
C TRP A 122 -4.31 5.49 -11.31
N PHE A 123 -3.28 5.35 -10.46
CA PHE A 123 -3.15 4.22 -9.54
C PHE A 123 -4.20 4.24 -8.44
N GLU A 124 -4.53 5.41 -7.90
CA GLU A 124 -5.60 5.59 -6.92
C GLU A 124 -6.96 5.31 -7.52
N LYS A 125 -7.26 5.84 -8.72
CA LYS A 125 -8.51 5.52 -9.44
C LYS A 125 -8.64 4.03 -9.69
N GLN A 126 -7.56 3.37 -10.09
CA GLN A 126 -7.55 1.93 -10.25
C GLN A 126 -7.75 1.21 -8.91
N ALA A 127 -7.17 1.69 -7.81
CA ALA A 127 -7.34 1.12 -6.49
C ALA A 127 -8.80 1.21 -6.03
N TYR A 128 -9.42 2.38 -6.09
CA TYR A 128 -10.84 2.56 -5.75
C TYR A 128 -11.79 1.78 -6.66
N ALA A 129 -11.51 1.70 -7.96
CA ALA A 129 -12.34 0.94 -8.90
C ALA A 129 -12.28 -0.59 -8.69
N ASN A 130 -11.22 -1.10 -8.06
CA ASN A 130 -10.99 -2.53 -7.85
C ASN A 130 -10.94 -2.93 -6.37
N SER A 131 -11.38 -2.03 -5.48
CA SER A 131 -11.56 -2.29 -4.05
C SER A 131 -13.03 -2.57 -3.76
N ASP A 132 -13.30 -3.62 -2.99
CA ASP A 132 -14.63 -3.84 -2.44
C ASP A 132 -15.02 -2.64 -1.56
N PRO A 133 -16.27 -2.16 -1.62
CA PRO A 133 -16.75 -1.10 -0.73
C PRO A 133 -16.60 -1.57 0.72
N PRO A 134 -16.27 -0.66 1.67
CA PRO A 134 -15.88 -1.07 3.01
C PRO A 134 -16.96 -1.84 3.77
N TYR A 135 -18.25 -1.67 3.44
CA TYR A 135 -19.41 -2.49 3.84
C TYR A 135 -20.55 -2.26 2.83
N ASP A 136 -21.45 -3.23 2.65
CA ASP A 136 -22.73 -3.03 1.95
C ASP A 136 -23.57 -1.99 2.74
N ILE A 137 -23.88 -0.85 2.14
CA ILE A 137 -24.86 0.14 2.64
C ILE A 137 -26.09 0.10 1.74
#